data_AF-A0A6G1RZF3-F1
#
_entry.id   AF-A0A6G1RZF3-F1
#
_cell.length_a   1.000
_cell.length_b   1.000
_cell.length_c   1.000
_cell.angle_alpha   90.00
_cell.angle_beta   90.00
_cell.angle_gamma   90.00
#
_symmetry.space_group_name_H-M   'P 1'
#
loop_
_entity.id
_entity.type
_entity.pdbx_description
1 polymer ?
#
loop_
_entity_poly.entity_id
_entity_poly.type
_entity_poly.pdbx_seq_one_letter_code
_entity_poly.pdbx_strand_id
1 'polypeptide(L)'
;FRSRTGGGRCPRLPPPLLLLLLLLWAAAVPAGGQPPAPQYNGERGISIPDHGYCQPISIPLCTDIAYNQTIMPNLLGHTNQEDAGLEVHQFYPLVKVQCSLELKFFLCS
;
A
#
# COMPACT_ATOMS: atom_id res chain seq x y z
N PHE A 1 -8.76 -2.44 -1.93
CA PHE A 1 -8.74 -1.30 -2.88
C PHE A 1 -9.62 -1.53 -4.12
N ARG A 2 -10.93 -1.43 -3.98
CA ARG A 2 -11.77 -1.10 -5.13
C ARG A 2 -12.75 -0.06 -4.62
N SER A 3 -12.50 1.20 -4.92
CA SER A 3 -13.55 2.21 -4.85
C SER A 3 -13.99 2.54 -6.28
N ARG A 4 -15.31 2.48 -6.47
CA ARG A 4 -16.03 2.93 -7.65
C ARG A 4 -16.31 4.42 -7.41
N THR A 5 -15.51 5.31 -7.99
CA THR A 5 -15.93 6.63 -8.51
C THR A 5 -14.68 7.42 -8.93
N GLY A 6 -14.62 7.82 -10.20
CA GLY A 6 -14.12 9.14 -10.64
C GLY A 6 -12.65 9.57 -10.50
N GLY A 7 -11.75 8.89 -9.80
CA GLY A 7 -10.34 9.31 -9.64
C GLY A 7 -9.35 8.20 -9.99
N GLY A 8 -8.25 8.54 -10.68
CA GLY A 8 -7.24 7.58 -11.15
C GLY A 8 -6.79 6.62 -10.06
N ARG A 9 -7.15 5.34 -10.19
CA ARG A 9 -6.72 4.28 -9.27
C ARG A 9 -5.21 4.10 -9.40
N CYS A 10 -4.49 3.98 -8.27
CA CYS A 10 -3.09 3.55 -8.30
C CYS A 10 -2.97 2.27 -9.14
N PRO A 11 -1.95 2.15 -9.99
CA PRO A 11 -1.67 0.91 -10.69
C PRO A 11 -1.39 -0.15 -9.63
N ARG A 12 -2.39 -1.01 -9.36
CA ARG A 12 -2.14 -2.24 -8.63
C ARG A 12 -1.21 -3.06 -9.49
N LEU A 13 -0.04 -3.41 -8.96
CA LEU A 13 0.81 -4.44 -9.54
C LEU A 13 -0.10 -5.64 -9.88
N PRO A 14 0.00 -6.21 -11.10
CA PRO A 14 -0.95 -7.22 -11.51
C PRO A 14 -0.87 -8.40 -10.54
N PRO A 15 -1.95 -9.16 -10.36
CA PRO A 15 -2.00 -10.32 -9.48
C PRO A 15 -1.64 -11.65 -10.19
N PRO A 16 -0.71 -11.76 -11.17
CA PRO A 16 -0.63 -12.98 -11.96
C PRO A 16 -0.19 -14.18 -11.10
N LEU A 17 0.67 -13.97 -10.10
CA LEU A 17 1.11 -15.03 -9.18
C LEU A 17 0.00 -15.48 -8.22
N LEU A 18 -0.79 -14.53 -7.70
CA LEU A 18 -1.91 -14.85 -6.81
C LEU A 18 -3.04 -15.55 -7.59
N LEU A 19 -3.30 -15.15 -8.85
CA LEU A 19 -4.26 -15.82 -9.72
C LEU A 19 -3.78 -17.22 -10.14
N LEU A 20 -2.49 -17.41 -10.43
CA LEU A 20 -1.93 -18.72 -10.78
C LEU A 20 -2.01 -19.68 -9.58
N LEU A 21 -1.66 -19.23 -8.38
CA LEU A 21 -1.83 -20.01 -7.15
C LEU A 21 -3.33 -20.29 -6.87
N LEU A 22 -4.20 -19.31 -7.17
CA LEU A 22 -5.66 -19.45 -7.07
C LEU A 22 -6.31 -20.31 -8.18
N LEU A 23 -5.60 -20.65 -9.25
CA LEU A 23 -6.10 -21.60 -10.26
C LEU A 23 -5.58 -23.02 -9.97
N LEU A 24 -4.37 -23.12 -9.42
CA LEU A 24 -3.75 -24.39 -9.03
C LEU A 24 -4.44 -25.03 -7.83
N TRP A 25 -4.80 -24.28 -6.78
CA TRP A 25 -5.58 -24.85 -5.66
C TRP A 25 -6.99 -25.29 -6.10
N ALA A 26 -7.65 -24.55 -7.01
CA ALA A 26 -9.02 -24.83 -7.45
C ALA A 26 -9.10 -26.10 -8.31
N ALA A 27 -8.04 -26.40 -9.08
CA ALA A 27 -7.93 -27.64 -9.85
C ALA A 27 -7.67 -28.89 -8.98
N ALA A 28 -7.30 -28.72 -7.70
CA ALA A 28 -6.98 -29.81 -6.78
C ALA A 28 -8.12 -30.18 -5.82
N VAL A 29 -9.26 -29.48 -5.86
CA VAL A 29 -10.41 -29.78 -4.99
C VAL A 29 -11.36 -30.76 -5.69
N PRO A 30 -11.48 -32.02 -5.25
CA PRO A 30 -12.53 -32.91 -5.75
C PRO A 30 -13.89 -32.35 -5.35
N ALA A 31 -14.83 -32.35 -6.29
CA ALA A 31 -16.21 -31.89 -6.10
C ALA A 31 -16.94 -32.78 -5.08
N GLY A 32 -16.79 -32.50 -3.78
CA GLY A 32 -17.43 -33.28 -2.73
C GLY A 32 -17.02 -32.82 -1.32
N GLY A 33 -17.62 -31.73 -0.84
CA GLY A 33 -17.56 -31.33 0.57
C GLY A 33 -17.31 -29.84 0.76
N GLN A 34 -18.38 -29.06 0.98
CA GLN A 34 -18.30 -27.69 1.47
C GLN A 34 -17.82 -27.70 2.93
N PRO A 35 -16.66 -27.10 3.29
CA PRO A 35 -16.35 -26.82 4.68
C PRO A 35 -17.23 -25.66 5.19
N PRO A 36 -17.63 -25.65 6.47
CA PRO A 36 -18.38 -24.55 7.05
C PRO A 36 -17.56 -23.26 6.99
N ALA A 37 -18.18 -22.19 6.49
CA ALA A 37 -17.54 -20.89 6.40
C ALA A 37 -17.09 -20.41 7.80
N PRO A 38 -15.81 -20.08 8.01
CA PRO A 38 -15.41 -19.38 9.22
C PRO A 38 -16.05 -17.99 9.20
N GLN A 39 -16.94 -17.74 10.15
CA GLN A 39 -17.45 -16.40 10.48
C GLN A 39 -16.29 -15.60 11.09
N TYR A 40 -15.40 -15.07 10.24
CA TYR A 40 -14.46 -14.05 10.67
C TYR A 40 -15.25 -12.75 10.87
N ASN A 41 -15.65 -12.52 12.12
CA ASN A 41 -16.24 -11.27 12.59
C ASN A 41 -15.18 -10.16 12.48
N GLY A 42 -15.04 -9.58 11.28
CA GLY A 42 -14.00 -8.62 10.90
C GLY A 42 -14.32 -7.18 11.29
N GLU A 43 -14.69 -6.92 12.55
CA GLU A 43 -15.15 -5.60 12.98
C GLU A 43 -14.14 -4.80 13.83
N ARG A 44 -12.84 -5.01 13.61
CA ARG A 44 -11.81 -3.99 13.88
C ARG A 44 -10.87 -3.86 12.70
N GLY A 45 -11.43 -3.62 11.53
CA GLY A 45 -10.66 -3.00 10.45
C GLY A 45 -10.25 -1.62 10.95
N ILE A 46 -8.94 -1.39 11.08
CA ILE A 46 -8.39 -0.03 11.13
C ILE A 46 -9.10 0.72 9.99
N SER A 47 -9.87 1.75 10.32
CA SER A 47 -10.54 2.59 9.34
C SER A 47 -9.46 3.38 8.64
N ILE A 48 -8.85 2.72 7.65
CA ILE A 48 -7.95 3.32 6.71
C ILE A 48 -8.73 4.49 6.10
N PRO A 49 -8.28 5.75 6.26
CA PRO A 49 -8.97 6.90 5.69
C PRO A 49 -9.20 6.63 4.21
N ASP A 50 -10.37 7.00 3.67
CA ASP A 50 -10.72 6.76 2.26
C ASP A 50 -9.61 7.36 1.39
N HIS A 51 -8.72 6.47 0.94
CA HIS A 51 -7.50 6.90 0.29
C HIS A 51 -7.89 7.48 -1.05
N GLY A 52 -7.56 8.75 -1.26
CA GLY A 52 -7.92 9.52 -2.41
C GLY A 52 -7.15 9.11 -3.67
N TYR A 53 -6.84 10.12 -4.49
CA TYR A 53 -6.19 9.93 -5.78
C TYR A 53 -4.68 9.68 -5.61
N CYS A 54 -4.12 8.99 -6.60
CA CYS A 54 -2.68 8.79 -6.68
C CYS A 54 -2.03 9.98 -7.39
N GLN A 55 -0.89 10.40 -6.86
CA GLN A 55 -0.13 11.53 -7.41
C GLN A 55 1.37 11.19 -7.46
N PRO A 56 2.12 11.76 -8.42
CA PRO A 56 3.57 11.56 -8.50
C PRO A 56 4.26 11.99 -7.22
N ILE A 57 5.25 11.21 -6.77
CA ILE A 57 6.01 11.56 -5.56
C ILE A 57 6.83 12.84 -5.83
N SER A 58 6.60 13.88 -5.03
CA SER A 58 7.35 15.14 -5.06
C SER A 58 8.31 15.29 -3.87
N ILE A 59 8.18 14.46 -2.84
CA ILE A 59 9.01 14.51 -1.63
C ILE A 59 10.45 14.09 -1.98
N PRO A 60 11.46 14.98 -1.84
CA PRO A 60 12.84 14.70 -2.26
C PRO A 60 13.49 13.49 -1.57
N LEU A 61 13.10 13.18 -0.33
CA LEU A 61 13.61 12.00 0.38
C LEU A 61 13.08 10.69 -0.21
N CYS A 62 11.89 10.73 -0.82
CA CYS A 62 11.17 9.57 -1.34
C CYS A 62 11.23 9.45 -2.86
N THR A 63 12.05 10.27 -3.54
CA THR A 63 12.40 10.02 -4.94
C THR A 63 13.36 8.84 -5.02
N ASP A 64 13.43 8.19 -6.19
CA ASP A 64 14.36 7.09 -6.45
C ASP A 64 14.16 5.89 -5.51
N ILE A 65 12.91 5.43 -5.43
CA ILE A 65 12.50 4.19 -4.76
C ILE A 65 11.71 3.31 -5.75
N ALA A 66 11.25 2.13 -5.30
CA ALA A 66 10.63 1.13 -6.16
C ALA A 66 9.31 1.56 -6.83
N TYR A 67 8.75 2.71 -6.45
CA TYR A 67 7.51 3.27 -7.00
C TYR A 67 7.62 4.79 -7.13
N ASN A 68 6.82 5.36 -8.01
CA ASN A 68 6.84 6.78 -8.37
C ASN A 68 5.51 7.51 -8.11
N GLN A 69 4.52 6.81 -7.57
CA GLN A 69 3.21 7.34 -7.21
C GLN A 69 2.98 7.11 -5.72
N THR A 70 2.39 8.09 -5.05
CA THR A 70 1.90 7.97 -3.68
C THR A 70 0.40 8.22 -3.65
N ILE A 71 -0.26 7.73 -2.62
CA ILE A 71 -1.69 7.93 -2.39
C ILE A 71 -1.89 8.86 -1.22
N MET A 72 -2.80 9.82 -1.36
CA MET A 72 -3.16 10.74 -0.28
C MET A 72 -4.64 10.61 0.07
N PRO A 73 -5.03 10.70 1.37
CA PRO A 73 -4.15 10.89 2.51
C PRO A 73 -3.27 9.66 2.81
N ASN A 74 -2.06 9.91 3.33
CA ASN A 74 -1.14 8.83 3.75
C ASN A 74 -1.56 8.23 5.11
N LEU A 75 -0.84 7.21 5.58
CA LEU A 75 -1.17 6.49 6.83
C LEU A 75 -1.08 7.35 8.09
N LEU A 76 -0.34 8.46 8.05
CA LEU A 76 -0.23 9.42 9.14
C LEU A 76 -1.28 10.53 9.06
N GLY A 77 -2.17 10.48 8.06
CA GLY A 77 -3.27 11.44 7.91
C GLY A 77 -2.90 12.72 7.17
N HIS A 78 -1.67 12.85 6.65
CA HIS A 78 -1.32 13.95 5.78
C HIS A 78 -2.18 13.90 4.51
N THR A 79 -2.72 15.05 4.10
CA THR A 79 -3.60 15.14 2.91
C THR A 79 -2.87 15.65 1.66
N ASN A 80 -1.66 16.19 1.82
CA ASN A 80 -0.79 16.70 0.76
C ASN A 80 0.68 16.32 1.03
N GLN A 81 1.51 16.36 -0.02
CA GLN A 81 2.90 15.90 0.07
C GLN A 81 3.82 16.93 0.70
N GLU A 82 3.43 18.21 0.70
CA GLU A 82 4.16 19.30 1.31
C GLU A 82 4.25 19.08 2.84
N ASP A 83 3.12 18.82 3.50
CA ASP A 83 3.06 18.55 4.93
C ASP A 83 3.80 17.26 5.30
N ALA A 84 3.56 16.18 4.56
CA ALA A 84 4.25 14.91 4.76
C ALA A 84 5.78 15.05 4.55
N GLY A 85 6.18 15.86 3.57
CA GLY A 85 7.56 16.15 3.24
C GLY A 85 8.28 16.90 4.36
N LEU A 86 7.62 17.86 5.01
CA LEU A 86 8.16 18.58 6.16
C LEU A 86 8.38 17.64 7.35
N GLU A 87 7.43 16.75 7.64
CA GLU A 87 7.56 15.83 8.78
C GLU A 87 8.68 14.80 8.55
N VAL A 88 8.72 14.17 7.37
CA VAL A 88 9.71 13.12 7.06
C VAL A 88 11.13 13.67 6.94
N HIS A 89 11.29 14.95 6.60
CA HIS A 89 12.60 15.60 6.47
C HIS A 89 13.40 15.60 7.78
N GLN A 90 12.74 15.49 8.94
CA GLN A 90 13.41 15.36 10.24
C GLN A 90 14.32 14.13 10.33
N PHE A 91 14.02 13.08 9.56
CA PHE A 91 14.79 11.84 9.50
C PHE A 91 15.93 11.88 8.47
N TYR A 92 16.08 12.98 7.71
CA TYR A 92 17.10 13.10 6.67
C TYR A 92 18.52 12.78 7.16
N PRO A 93 19.00 13.27 8.33
CA PRO A 93 20.32 12.92 8.83
C PRO A 93 20.51 11.42 9.06
N LEU A 94 19.49 10.72 9.55
CA LEU A 94 19.51 9.28 9.82
C LEU A 94 19.57 8.46 8.52
N VAL A 95 18.89 8.93 7.47
CA VAL A 95 18.99 8.33 6.14
C VAL A 95 20.38 8.56 5.52
N LYS A 96 20.96 9.76 5.69
CA LYS A 96 22.28 10.10 5.14
C LYS A 96 23.44 9.39 5.81
N VAL A 97 23.36 9.18 7.12
CA VAL A 97 24.36 8.38 7.87
C VAL A 97 24.17 6.87 7.64
N GLN A 98 23.12 6.47 6.91
CA GLN A 98 22.82 5.09 6.58
C GLN A 98 22.79 4.18 7.82
N CYS A 99 22.14 4.66 8.89
CA CYS A 99 21.98 3.89 10.13
C CYS A 99 21.32 2.52 9.87
N SER A 100 20.43 2.46 8.87
CA SER A 100 19.90 1.22 8.30
C SER A 100 19.65 1.40 6.80
N LEU A 101 19.87 0.34 6.02
CA LEU A 101 19.62 0.31 4.58
C LEU A 101 18.12 0.38 4.23
N GLU A 102 17.25 -0.02 5.16
CA GLU A 102 15.80 -0.10 4.95
C GLU A 102 15.07 1.17 5.40
N LEU A 103 15.75 2.08 6.12
CA LEU A 103 15.12 3.25 6.74
C LEU A 103 14.44 4.16 5.70
N LYS A 104 15.09 4.40 4.55
CA LYS A 104 14.52 5.22 3.47
C LYS A 104 13.20 4.62 2.97
N PHE A 105 13.18 3.32 2.74
CA PHE A 105 12.00 2.62 2.23
C PHE A 105 10.87 2.63 3.26
N PHE A 106 11.20 2.34 4.53
CA PHE A 106 10.24 2.33 5.62
C PHE A 106 9.56 3.69 5.84
N LEU A 107 10.29 4.80 5.72
CA LEU A 107 9.73 6.14 5.89
C LEU A 107 8.80 6.57 4.73
N CYS A 108 8.94 5.96 3.56
CA CYS A 108 8.22 6.37 2.34
C CYS A 108 7.04 5.45 1.99
N SER A 109 6.81 4.37 2.75
CA SER A 109 5.79 3.33 2.48
C SER A 109 4.39 3.63 3.01
#